data_AF-A0A521MUT3-F1
#
_entry.id   AF-A0A521MUT3-F1
#
_cell.length_a   1.000
_cell.length_b   1.000
_cell.length_c   1.000
_cell.angle_alpha   90.00
_cell.angle_beta   90.00
_cell.angle_gamma   90.00
#
_symmetry.space_group_name_H-M   'P 1'
#
loop_
_entity.id
_entity.type
_entity.pdbx_description
1 polymer ?
#
loop_
_entity_poly.entity_id
_entity_poly.type
_entity_poly.pdbx_seq_one_letter_code
_entity_poly.pdbx_strand_id
1 'polypeptide(L)'
;MTDPDDPTKMRNQASLTTSSGTVWLVIGALTTAITVVLLWSLQQVNSSGIALWGIVAILLLYVAMVEVRLLVRTVRLRLILMAIAFGALTAVALGCVVIIGVTVVAP
;
A
#
# COMPACT_ATOMS: atom_id res chain seq x y z
N MET A 1 10.15 43.46 -8.37
CA MET A 1 8.69 43.44 -8.18
C MET A 1 8.24 42.01 -8.42
N THR A 2 8.13 41.20 -7.37
CA THR A 2 7.63 39.82 -7.50
C THR A 2 6.11 39.87 -7.58
N ASP A 3 5.56 39.51 -8.73
CA ASP A 3 4.14 39.33 -8.93
C ASP A 3 3.63 38.21 -7.99
N PRO A 4 2.69 38.48 -7.08
CA PRO A 4 2.13 37.44 -6.21
C PRO A 4 1.45 36.31 -7.00
N ASP A 5 0.98 36.60 -8.21
CA ASP A 5 0.25 35.70 -9.10
C ASP A 5 1.12 35.12 -10.23
N ASP A 6 2.44 35.25 -10.11
CA ASP A 6 3.40 34.63 -11.04
C ASP A 6 3.09 33.13 -11.24
N PRO A 7 2.75 32.70 -12.47
CA PRO A 7 2.39 31.31 -12.76
C PRO A 7 3.61 30.35 -12.71
N THR A 8 4.83 30.88 -12.75
CA THR A 8 6.05 30.07 -12.61
C THR A 8 6.40 29.77 -11.15
N LYS A 9 5.74 30.44 -10.20
CA LYS A 9 5.91 30.20 -8.77
C LYS A 9 5.35 28.83 -8.38
N MET A 10 6.20 27.96 -7.82
CA MET A 10 5.84 26.56 -7.49
C MET A 10 4.55 26.40 -6.67
N ARG A 11 4.27 27.33 -5.74
CA ARG A 11 3.04 27.30 -4.92
C ARG A 11 1.76 27.57 -5.73
N ASN A 12 1.86 28.32 -6.82
CA ASN A 12 0.74 28.68 -7.69
C ASN A 12 0.46 27.60 -8.75
N GLN A 13 1.32 26.59 -8.87
CA GLN A 13 1.17 25.49 -9.82
C GLN A 13 0.30 24.37 -9.25
N ALA A 14 -0.96 24.31 -9.69
CA ALA A 14 -1.92 23.30 -9.24
C ALA A 14 -1.45 21.85 -9.48
N SER A 15 -0.65 21.61 -10.53
CA SER A 15 -0.05 20.29 -10.81
C SER A 15 0.95 19.83 -9.74
N LEU A 16 1.61 20.77 -9.05
CA LEU A 16 2.60 20.47 -8.00
C LEU A 16 1.98 20.48 -6.60
N THR A 17 0.86 21.17 -6.41
CA THR A 17 0.21 21.30 -5.10
C THR A 17 -0.99 20.38 -4.90
N THR A 18 -1.49 19.76 -5.96
CA THR A 18 -2.61 18.81 -5.89
C THR A 18 -2.16 17.39 -6.24
N SER A 19 -2.26 16.49 -5.26
CA SER A 19 -2.14 15.06 -5.50
C SER A 19 -3.54 14.44 -5.49
N SER A 20 -3.91 13.79 -6.60
CA SER A 20 -5.22 13.14 -6.71
C SER A 20 -5.38 12.01 -5.69
N GLY A 21 -4.27 11.43 -5.19
CA GLY A 21 -4.28 10.24 -4.34
C GLY A 21 -4.59 8.93 -5.08
N THR A 22 -4.88 8.98 -6.39
CA THR A 22 -5.12 7.78 -7.22
C THR A 22 -3.86 6.92 -7.34
N VAL A 23 -2.68 7.56 -7.36
CA VAL A 23 -1.38 6.87 -7.38
C VAL A 23 -1.23 5.89 -6.21
N TRP A 24 -1.75 6.22 -5.02
CA TRP A 24 -1.71 5.32 -3.86
C TRP A 24 -2.49 4.03 -4.09
N LEU A 25 -3.64 4.10 -4.77
CA LEU A 25 -4.42 2.90 -5.11
C LEU A 25 -3.72 2.08 -6.19
N VAL A 26 -3.14 2.71 -7.21
CA VAL A 26 -2.43 2.00 -8.28
C VAL A 26 -1.22 1.24 -7.73
N ILE A 27 -0.37 1.92 -6.95
CA ILE A 27 0.80 1.30 -6.33
C ILE A 27 0.35 0.25 -5.31
N GLY A 28 -0.64 0.56 -4.47
CA GLY A 28 -1.21 -0.41 -3.53
C GLY A 28 -1.74 -1.66 -4.21
N ALA A 29 -2.47 -1.53 -5.33
CA ALA A 29 -3.01 -2.65 -6.10
C ALA A 29 -1.89 -3.52 -6.66
N LEU A 30 -0.88 -2.87 -7.26
CA LEU A 30 0.28 -3.56 -7.83
C LEU A 30 1.05 -4.33 -6.75
N THR A 31 1.33 -3.68 -5.62
CA THR A 31 2.00 -4.33 -4.48
C THR A 31 1.18 -5.49 -3.94
N THR A 32 -0.13 -5.33 -3.77
CA THR A 32 -1.04 -6.39 -3.34
C THR A 32 -1.01 -7.58 -4.30
N ALA A 33 -1.11 -7.33 -5.61
CA ALA A 33 -1.08 -8.40 -6.61
C ALA A 33 0.24 -9.17 -6.55
N ILE A 34 1.37 -8.46 -6.50
CA ILE A 34 2.69 -9.07 -6.42
C ILE A 34 2.84 -9.90 -5.14
N THR A 35 2.46 -9.36 -3.98
CA THR A 35 2.62 -10.06 -2.70
C THR A 35 1.69 -11.26 -2.57
N VAL A 36 0.47 -11.20 -3.09
CA VAL A 36 -0.46 -12.34 -3.13
C VAL A 36 0.10 -13.45 -4.02
N VAL A 37 0.60 -13.14 -5.22
CA VAL A 37 1.21 -14.12 -6.12
C VAL A 37 2.44 -14.77 -5.49
N LEU A 38 3.27 -13.98 -4.81
CA LEU A 38 4.46 -14.48 -4.10
C LEU A 38 4.07 -15.40 -2.94
N LEU A 39 3.14 -15.01 -2.07
CA LEU A 39 2.69 -15.84 -0.96
C LEU A 39 1.99 -17.11 -1.44
N TRP A 40 1.21 -17.03 -2.51
CA TRP A 40 0.59 -18.19 -3.14
C TRP A 40 1.65 -19.17 -3.66
N SER A 41 2.71 -18.66 -4.27
CA SER A 41 3.84 -19.49 -4.74
C SER A 41 4.58 -20.14 -3.57
N LEU A 42 4.82 -19.39 -2.49
CA LEU A 42 5.46 -19.91 -1.27
C LEU A 42 4.61 -21.00 -0.59
N GLN A 43 3.29 -20.85 -0.58
CA GLN A 43 2.37 -21.84 -0.02
C GLN A 43 2.47 -23.21 -0.72
N GLN A 44 2.78 -23.22 -2.02
CA GLN A 44 2.94 -24.47 -2.77
C GLN A 44 4.23 -25.21 -2.42
N VAL A 45 5.27 -24.47 -2.00
CA VAL A 45 6.55 -25.05 -1.56
C VAL A 45 6.49 -25.47 -0.10
N ASN A 46 5.81 -24.68 0.74
CA ASN A 46 5.66 -24.94 2.16
C ASN A 46 4.20 -24.71 2.56
N SER A 47 3.50 -25.78 2.96
CA SER A 47 2.08 -25.74 3.39
C SER A 47 1.90 -25.15 4.80
N SER A 48 2.62 -24.08 5.11
CA SER A 48 2.40 -23.29 6.32
C SER A 48 1.12 -22.48 6.15
N GLY A 49 0.14 -22.67 7.05
CA GLY A 49 -1.11 -21.89 7.08
C GLY A 49 -0.90 -20.37 7.19
N ILE A 50 0.30 -19.94 7.55
CA ILE A 50 0.75 -18.54 7.61
C ILE A 50 0.58 -17.82 6.26
N ALA A 51 0.83 -18.51 5.13
CA ALA A 51 0.71 -17.89 3.80
C ALA A 51 -0.74 -17.51 3.49
N LEU A 52 -1.70 -18.38 3.81
CA LEU A 52 -3.14 -18.12 3.63
C LEU A 52 -3.61 -16.96 4.49
N TRP A 53 -3.27 -16.96 5.78
CA TRP A 53 -3.62 -15.86 6.69
C TRP A 53 -2.98 -14.53 6.23
N GLY A 54 -1.75 -14.57 5.73
CA GLY A 54 -1.07 -13.42 5.14
C GLY A 54 -1.81 -12.86 3.92
N ILE A 55 -2.23 -13.72 3.00
CA ILE A 55 -3.03 -13.33 1.82
C ILE A 55 -4.33 -12.64 2.25
N VAL A 56 -5.07 -13.23 3.19
CA VAL A 56 -6.33 -12.66 3.69
C VAL A 56 -6.08 -11.28 4.31
N ALA A 57 -5.05 -11.14 5.16
CA ALA A 57 -4.71 -9.87 5.79
C ALA A 57 -4.34 -8.77 4.77
N ILE A 58 -3.54 -9.11 3.74
CA ILE A 58 -3.16 -8.20 2.66
C ILE A 58 -4.39 -7.73 1.87
N LEU A 59 -5.30 -8.66 1.53
CA LEU A 59 -6.53 -8.32 0.82
C LEU A 59 -7.42 -7.39 1.65
N LEU A 60 -7.59 -7.65 2.95
CA LEU A 60 -8.35 -6.78 3.84
C LEU A 60 -7.74 -5.38 3.96
N LEU A 61 -6.41 -5.28 4.05
CA LEU A 61 -5.71 -4.00 4.08
C LEU A 61 -5.88 -3.21 2.78
N TYR A 62 -5.86 -3.89 1.63
CA TYR A 62 -6.13 -3.23 0.35
C TYR A 62 -7.59 -2.78 0.24
N VAL A 63 -8.56 -3.58 0.70
CA VAL A 63 -9.97 -3.16 0.78
C VAL A 63 -10.12 -1.94 1.69
N ALA A 64 -9.44 -1.91 2.84
CA ALA A 64 -9.42 -0.74 3.72
C ALA A 64 -8.85 0.50 3.00
N MET A 65 -7.85 0.34 2.11
CA MET A 65 -7.39 1.46 1.28
C MET A 65 -8.50 1.97 0.34
N VAL A 66 -9.24 1.07 -0.30
CA VAL A 66 -10.36 1.45 -1.17
C VAL A 66 -11.45 2.15 -0.36
N GLU A 67 -11.80 1.65 0.83
CA GLU A 67 -12.78 2.25 1.72
C GLU A 67 -12.37 3.66 2.17
N VAL A 68 -11.14 3.84 2.66
CA VAL A 68 -10.61 5.14 3.07
C VAL A 68 -10.66 6.14 1.91
N ARG A 69 -10.41 5.68 0.68
CA ARG A 69 -10.49 6.54 -0.51
C ARG A 69 -11.91 7.08 -0.72
N LEU A 70 -12.92 6.24 -0.53
CA LEU A 70 -14.32 6.56 -0.80
C LEU A 70 -14.99 7.32 0.35
N LEU A 71 -14.66 6.98 1.60
CA LEU A 71 -15.33 7.50 2.80
C LEU A 71 -14.69 8.78 3.34
N VAL A 72 -13.38 8.99 3.18
CA VAL A 72 -12.67 10.13 3.79
C VAL A 72 -12.70 11.34 2.87
N ARG A 73 -13.49 12.36 3.25
CA ARG A 73 -13.58 13.66 2.54
C ARG A 73 -12.35 14.54 2.74
N THR A 74 -11.70 14.45 3.90
CA THR A 74 -10.54 15.31 4.23
C THR A 74 -9.27 14.82 3.52
N VAL A 75 -8.73 15.64 2.62
CA VAL A 75 -7.59 15.27 1.77
C VAL A 75 -6.35 14.83 2.57
N ARG A 76 -5.97 15.59 3.61
CA ARG A 76 -4.79 15.26 4.44
C ARG A 76 -4.94 13.94 5.17
N LEU A 77 -6.08 13.75 5.84
CA LEU A 77 -6.36 12.53 6.60
C LEU A 77 -6.41 11.30 5.67
N ARG A 78 -7.02 11.45 4.50
CA ARG A 78 -7.06 10.40 3.47
C ARG A 78 -5.66 9.97 3.04
N LEU A 79 -4.75 10.91 2.78
CA LEU A 79 -3.37 10.58 2.39
C LEU A 79 -2.60 9.89 3.51
N ILE A 80 -2.75 10.34 4.76
CA ILE A 80 -2.10 9.71 5.92
C ILE A 80 -2.60 8.27 6.09
N LEU A 81 -3.92 8.05 6.05
CA LEU A 81 -4.50 6.71 6.17
C LEU A 81 -4.12 5.80 4.99
N MET A 82 -4.09 6.31 3.75
CA MET A 82 -3.55 5.58 2.60
C MET A 82 -2.11 5.11 2.87
N ALA A 83 -1.26 6.01 3.34
CA ALA A 83 0.14 5.70 3.60
C ALA A 83 0.32 4.67 4.72
N ILE A 84 -0.45 4.79 5.81
CA ILE A 84 -0.43 3.83 6.92
C ILE A 84 -0.90 2.46 6.44
N ALA A 85 -2.01 2.39 5.71
CA ALA A 85 -2.55 1.13 5.20
C ALA A 85 -1.58 0.45 4.22
N PHE A 86 -0.95 1.22 3.33
CA PHE A 86 0.08 0.70 2.42
C PHE A 86 1.32 0.20 3.19
N GLY A 87 1.78 0.94 4.19
CA GLY A 87 2.88 0.55 5.06
C GLY A 87 2.57 -0.75 5.83
N ALA A 88 1.37 -0.85 6.41
CA ALA A 88 0.90 -2.05 7.10
C ALA A 88 0.82 -3.26 6.14
N LEU A 89 0.31 -3.06 4.93
CA LEU A 89 0.25 -4.10 3.90
C LEU A 89 1.64 -4.64 3.57
N THR A 90 2.58 -3.73 3.35
CA THR A 90 3.98 -4.08 3.04
C THR A 90 4.65 -4.80 4.22
N ALA A 91 4.40 -4.34 5.45
CA ALA A 91 4.93 -4.96 6.66
C ALA A 91 4.41 -6.39 6.87
N VAL A 92 3.11 -6.61 6.66
CA VAL A 92 2.50 -7.95 6.73
C VAL A 92 3.09 -8.89 5.69
N ALA A 93 3.18 -8.43 4.43
CA ALA A 93 3.76 -9.23 3.35
C ALA A 93 5.22 -9.62 3.65
N LEU A 94 6.04 -8.66 4.08
CA LEU A 94 7.43 -8.91 4.43
C LEU A 94 7.55 -9.86 5.63
N GLY A 95 6.73 -9.66 6.67
CA GLY A 95 6.70 -10.50 7.85
C GLY A 95 6.36 -11.95 7.53
N CYS A 96 5.33 -12.18 6.69
CA CYS A 96 4.99 -13.53 6.23
C CYS A 96 6.15 -14.19 5.49
N VAL A 97 6.80 -13.48 4.56
CA VAL A 97 7.94 -14.02 3.80
C VAL A 97 9.12 -14.38 4.72
N VAL A 98 9.45 -13.52 5.69
CA VAL A 98 10.53 -13.77 6.65
C VAL A 98 10.22 -14.98 7.53
N ILE A 99 9.00 -15.06 8.08
CA ILE A 99 8.59 -16.18 8.93
C ILE A 99 8.64 -17.50 8.13
N ILE A 100 8.07 -17.53 6.94
CA ILE A 100 8.08 -18.73 6.09
C ILE A 100 9.53 -19.11 5.74
N GLY A 101 10.36 -18.14 5.37
CA GLY A 101 11.77 -18.36 5.05
C GLY A 101 12.56 -18.97 6.22
N VAL A 102 12.35 -18.47 7.43
CA VAL A 102 12.98 -19.02 8.64
C VAL A 102 12.49 -20.44 8.93
N THR A 103 11.18 -20.72 8.77
CA THR A 103 10.64 -22.08 8.98
C THR A 103 11.07 -23.10 7.93
N VAL A 104 11.47 -22.65 6.73
CA VAL A 104 12.01 -23.53 5.69
C VAL A 104 13.48 -23.84 5.95
N VAL A 105 14.24 -22.89 6.51
CA VAL A 105 15.69 -23.02 6.76
C VAL A 105 16.00 -23.71 8.08
N ALA A 106 15.17 -23.53 9.11
CA ALA A 106 15.34 -24.18 10.41
C ALA A 106 14.49 -25.48 10.45
N PRO A 107 15.11 -26.68 10.36
CA PRO A 107 14.39 -27.95 10.43
C PRO A 107 13.82 -28.25 11.82
#